data_AF-A0A4W6DL03-F1
#
_entry.id   AF-A0A4W6DL03-F1
#
_cell.length_a   1.000
_cell.length_b   1.000
_cell.length_c   1.000
_cell.angle_alpha   90.00
_cell.angle_beta   90.00
_cell.angle_gamma   90.00
#
_symmetry.space_group_name_H-M   'P 1'
#
loop_
_entity.id
_entity.type
_entity.pdbx_description
1 polymer ?
#
loop_
_entity_poly.entity_id
_entity_poly.type
_entity_poly.pdbx_seq_one_letter_code
_entity_poly.pdbx_strand_id
1 'polypeptide(L)'
;HMDRLASFGNDPFDKPPCRGCSSYLTEPYIKCAECGPSPFLLCLQCFTRGFEYKKHQSDHKYEIMTSDFPVLEPGWTAQEEMALLEAVMDCGFGNWQDVAYQMRTKTKEECESHYMKNFINNPLFSSTLLSLRKTKDSRFAEGAIPSNVSTHEVYLFLSKYYRRNKHKHKKTH
;
A
#
# COMPACT_ATOMS: atom_id res chain seq x y z
N HIS A 1 10.38 10.57 29.41
CA HIS A 1 9.11 9.85 29.18
C HIS A 1 9.08 9.52 27.69
N MET A 2 9.45 8.30 27.33
CA MET A 2 9.60 7.86 25.93
C MET A 2 8.20 7.68 25.35
N ASP A 3 7.75 8.62 24.52
CA ASP A 3 6.55 8.44 23.71
C ASP A 3 6.83 7.29 22.75
N ARG A 4 6.26 6.11 23.07
CA ARG A 4 6.21 4.97 22.16
C ARG A 4 5.53 5.42 20.88
N LEU A 5 6.35 5.61 19.86
CA LEU A 5 5.96 6.01 18.52
C LEU A 5 4.93 5.01 18.01
N ALA A 6 3.71 5.48 17.74
CA ALA A 6 2.71 4.70 17.02
C ALA A 6 3.29 4.31 15.66
N SER A 7 3.46 3.00 15.47
CA SER A 7 3.84 2.39 14.20
C SER A 7 2.84 2.84 13.13
N PHE A 8 3.33 3.32 11.99
CA PHE A 8 2.50 3.69 10.84
C PHE A 8 2.15 2.50 9.95
N GLY A 9 2.26 1.27 10.47
CA GLY A 9 1.52 0.14 9.93
C GLY A 9 0.09 0.17 10.46
N ASN A 10 -0.86 -0.26 9.64
CA ASN A 10 -2.08 -0.87 10.20
C ASN A 10 -1.64 -1.78 11.35
N ASP A 11 -2.24 -1.65 12.54
CA ASP A 11 -1.93 -2.53 13.66
C ASP A 11 -1.91 -3.97 13.11
N PRO A 12 -0.81 -4.73 13.25
CA PRO A 12 -0.74 -6.12 12.80
C PRO A 12 -1.89 -7.01 13.31
N PHE A 13 -2.61 -6.53 14.34
CA PHE A 13 -3.81 -7.14 14.92
C PHE A 13 -5.16 -6.69 14.29
N ASP A 14 -5.19 -5.66 13.43
CA ASP A 14 -6.42 -5.18 12.74
C ASP A 14 -6.62 -5.83 11.36
N LYS A 15 -6.17 -7.07 11.19
CA LYS A 15 -6.50 -7.86 10.00
C LYS A 15 -8.02 -8.05 9.94
N PRO A 16 -8.70 -7.78 8.82
CA PRO A 16 -10.13 -8.04 8.76
C PRO A 16 -10.43 -9.54 8.86
N PRO A 17 -11.51 -9.96 9.51
CA PRO A 17 -11.88 -11.37 9.57
C PRO A 17 -12.54 -11.84 8.28
N CYS A 18 -12.31 -13.11 7.93
CA CYS A 18 -13.04 -13.80 6.87
C CYS A 18 -14.52 -13.94 7.26
N ARG A 19 -15.43 -13.61 6.34
CA ARG A 19 -16.88 -13.78 6.55
C ARG A 19 -17.31 -15.25 6.64
N GLY A 20 -16.53 -16.17 6.06
CA GLY A 20 -16.86 -17.60 6.04
C GLY A 20 -16.35 -18.40 7.24
N CYS A 21 -15.10 -18.18 7.67
CA CYS A 21 -14.47 -18.96 8.74
C CYS A 21 -14.07 -18.14 9.97
N SER A 22 -14.31 -16.82 9.96
CA SER A 22 -13.94 -15.89 11.02
C SER A 22 -12.44 -15.77 11.33
N SER A 23 -11.58 -16.51 10.63
CA SER A 23 -10.13 -16.36 10.74
C SER A 23 -9.67 -15.01 10.19
N TYR A 24 -8.62 -14.45 10.78
CA TYR A 24 -7.97 -13.23 10.31
C TYR A 24 -7.38 -13.40 8.91
N LEU A 25 -7.69 -12.46 8.01
CA LEU A 25 -7.24 -12.53 6.63
C LEU A 25 -5.76 -12.19 6.52
N THR A 26 -5.08 -12.96 5.68
CA THR A 26 -3.72 -12.68 5.21
C THR A 26 -3.79 -12.59 3.70
N GLU A 27 -3.03 -11.68 3.11
CA GLU A 27 -2.97 -11.58 1.65
C GLU A 27 -2.40 -12.85 1.02
N PRO A 28 -2.85 -13.21 -0.20
CA PRO A 28 -3.97 -12.59 -0.89
C PRO A 28 -5.33 -13.05 -0.33
N TYR A 29 -6.33 -12.16 -0.35
CA TYR A 29 -7.71 -12.49 0.02
C TYR A 29 -8.71 -11.89 -0.96
N ILE A 30 -9.97 -12.30 -0.88
CA ILE A 30 -11.02 -11.90 -1.82
C ILE A 30 -11.91 -10.87 -1.19
N LYS A 31 -12.22 -9.81 -1.94
CA LYS A 31 -13.26 -8.83 -1.63
C LYS A 31 -14.35 -8.94 -2.68
N CYS A 32 -15.59 -9.19 -2.25
CA CYS A 32 -16.72 -9.15 -3.17
C CYS A 32 -16.97 -7.71 -3.63
N ALA A 33 -17.18 -7.51 -4.93
CA ALA A 33 -17.42 -6.21 -5.54
C ALA A 33 -18.91 -5.82 -5.53
N GLU A 34 -19.80 -6.76 -5.22
CA GLU A 34 -21.26 -6.55 -5.29
C GLU A 34 -21.93 -6.45 -3.91
N CYS A 35 -21.32 -7.04 -2.88
CA CYS A 35 -21.89 -7.03 -1.53
C CYS A 35 -21.60 -5.71 -0.80
N GLY A 36 -22.65 -5.13 -0.20
CA GLY A 36 -22.59 -3.93 0.64
C GLY A 36 -23.74 -3.90 1.66
N PRO A 37 -23.76 -2.92 2.59
CA PRO A 37 -22.89 -1.74 2.65
C PRO A 37 -21.51 -1.98 3.27
N SER A 38 -21.34 -3.04 4.06
CA SER A 38 -20.03 -3.41 4.64
C SER A 38 -19.26 -4.31 3.68
N PRO A 39 -17.91 -4.20 3.61
CA PRO A 39 -17.09 -5.11 2.83
C PRO A 39 -17.37 -6.58 3.16
N PHE A 40 -17.45 -7.40 2.11
CA PHE A 40 -17.59 -8.84 2.24
C PHE A 40 -16.27 -9.49 1.81
N LEU A 41 -15.53 -9.98 2.79
CA LEU A 41 -14.16 -10.44 2.62
C LEU A 41 -14.06 -11.94 2.91
N LEU A 42 -13.38 -12.68 2.04
CA LEU A 42 -13.19 -14.12 2.16
C LEU A 42 -11.71 -14.48 2.06
N CYS A 43 -11.28 -15.47 2.86
CA CYS A 43 -10.02 -16.14 2.60
C CYS A 43 -10.14 -16.99 1.34
N LEU A 44 -9.01 -17.33 0.73
CA LEU A 44 -9.00 -18.15 -0.48
C LEU A 44 -9.73 -19.49 -0.29
N GLN A 45 -9.62 -20.12 0.88
CA GLN A 45 -10.27 -21.41 1.15
C GLN A 45 -11.81 -21.32 1.17
N CYS A 46 -12.37 -20.25 1.75
CA CYS A 46 -13.82 -20.04 1.72
C CYS A 46 -14.30 -19.68 0.32
N PHE A 47 -13.52 -18.89 -0.42
CA PHE A 47 -13.84 -18.53 -1.80
C PHE A 47 -13.86 -19.75 -2.73
N THR A 48 -12.82 -20.60 -2.72
CA THR A 48 -12.76 -21.78 -3.60
C THR A 48 -13.77 -22.87 -3.27
N ARG A 49 -14.34 -22.86 -2.07
CA ARG A 49 -15.45 -23.74 -1.67
C ARG A 49 -16.83 -23.21 -2.08
N GLY A 50 -16.90 -22.04 -2.73
CA GLY A 50 -18.16 -21.40 -3.10
C GLY A 50 -18.97 -20.99 -1.86
N PHE A 51 -18.33 -20.41 -0.85
CA PHE A 51 -19.03 -19.96 0.35
C PHE A 51 -20.10 -18.92 0.01
N GLU A 52 -21.36 -19.18 0.40
CA GLU A 52 -22.49 -18.29 0.20
C GLU A 52 -23.14 -17.95 1.54
N TYR A 53 -23.60 -16.71 1.68
CA TYR A 53 -24.27 -16.28 2.91
C TYR A 53 -25.16 -15.06 2.68
N LYS A 54 -26.43 -15.17 3.10
CA LYS A 54 -27.45 -14.13 2.92
C LYS A 54 -27.54 -13.71 1.44
N LYS A 55 -27.10 -12.50 1.12
CA LYS A 55 -27.14 -11.91 -0.21
C LYS A 55 -25.86 -12.13 -1.02
N HIS A 56 -24.82 -12.74 -0.42
CA HIS A 56 -23.60 -13.08 -1.13
C HIS A 56 -23.80 -14.38 -1.88
N GLN A 57 -23.50 -14.39 -3.17
CA GLN A 57 -23.43 -15.57 -4.02
C GLN A 57 -22.00 -15.79 -4.49
N SER A 58 -21.64 -17.05 -4.75
CA SER A 58 -20.28 -17.46 -5.10
C SER A 58 -19.85 -17.00 -6.50
N ASP A 59 -20.79 -16.59 -7.33
CA ASP A 59 -20.61 -16.08 -8.68
C ASP A 59 -20.53 -14.54 -8.77
N HIS A 60 -20.66 -13.84 -7.64
CA HIS A 60 -20.47 -12.38 -7.60
C HIS A 60 -19.07 -12.00 -8.10
N LYS A 61 -19.00 -10.88 -8.82
CA LYS A 61 -17.73 -10.23 -9.17
C LYS A 61 -16.92 -9.93 -7.92
N TYR A 62 -15.61 -10.04 -8.06
CA TYR A 62 -14.69 -9.92 -6.93
C TYR A 62 -13.39 -9.23 -7.32
N GLU A 63 -12.70 -8.71 -6.30
CA GLU A 63 -11.37 -8.13 -6.35
C GLU A 63 -10.43 -9.02 -5.54
N ILE A 64 -9.23 -9.28 -6.08
CA ILE A 64 -8.14 -9.91 -5.32
C ILE A 64 -7.39 -8.81 -4.59
N MET A 65 -7.41 -8.88 -3.26
CA MET A 65 -6.66 -7.98 -2.38
C MET A 65 -5.27 -8.58 -2.17
N THR A 66 -4.27 -7.93 -2.74
CA THR A 66 -2.85 -8.31 -2.66
C THR A 66 -1.98 -7.07 -2.82
N SER A 67 -0.78 -7.10 -2.26
CA SER A 67 0.30 -6.11 -2.39
C SER A 67 1.47 -6.62 -3.25
N ASP A 68 1.34 -7.80 -3.87
CA ASP A 68 2.35 -8.41 -4.74
C ASP A 68 2.17 -7.99 -6.21
N PHE A 69 2.30 -6.69 -6.49
CA PHE A 69 2.23 -6.15 -7.84
C PHE A 69 3.05 -4.86 -7.95
N PRO A 70 3.65 -4.54 -9.12
CA PRO A 70 4.46 -3.35 -9.28
C PRO A 70 3.63 -2.06 -9.29
N VAL A 71 4.12 -1.00 -8.63
CA VAL A 71 3.41 0.29 -8.52
C VAL A 71 4.09 1.40 -9.31
N LEU A 72 5.34 1.72 -8.99
CA LEU A 72 6.07 2.84 -9.60
C LEU A 72 6.94 2.39 -10.77
N GLU A 73 7.59 1.24 -10.62
CA GLU A 73 8.39 0.64 -11.67
C GLU A 73 8.37 -0.91 -11.61
N PRO A 74 8.69 -1.59 -12.71
CA PRO A 74 8.82 -3.04 -12.70
C PRO A 74 9.86 -3.52 -11.68
N GLY A 75 9.55 -4.61 -10.98
CA GLY A 75 10.46 -5.21 -10.00
C GLY A 75 10.38 -4.63 -8.58
N TRP A 76 9.52 -3.64 -8.34
CA TRP A 76 9.22 -3.10 -7.00
C TRP A 76 7.73 -3.23 -6.70
N THR A 77 7.40 -4.18 -5.81
CA THR A 77 6.00 -4.46 -5.43
C THR A 77 5.45 -3.37 -4.51
N ALA A 78 4.13 -3.22 -4.46
CA ALA A 78 3.46 -2.34 -3.50
C ALA A 78 3.92 -2.57 -2.05
N GLN A 79 4.13 -3.84 -1.67
CA GLN A 79 4.67 -4.20 -0.36
C GLN A 79 6.09 -3.66 -0.16
N GLU A 80 6.96 -3.78 -1.16
CA GLU A 80 8.33 -3.27 -1.09
C GLU A 80 8.40 -1.75 -1.08
N GLU A 81 7.52 -1.08 -1.82
CA GLU A 81 7.38 0.39 -1.80
C GLU A 81 7.05 0.88 -0.38
N MET A 82 6.10 0.21 0.29
CA MET A 82 5.76 0.52 1.68
C MET A 82 6.93 0.23 2.62
N ALA A 83 7.53 -0.96 2.51
CA ALA A 83 8.63 -1.38 3.36
C ALA A 83 9.85 -0.46 3.24
N LEU A 84 10.16 0.03 2.02
CA LEU A 84 11.28 0.94 1.78
C LEU A 84 11.07 2.26 2.53
N LEU A 85 9.86 2.82 2.44
CA LEU A 85 9.53 4.06 3.12
C LEU A 85 9.55 3.89 4.64
N GLU A 86 9.00 2.80 5.18
CA GLU A 86 9.08 2.49 6.60
C GLU A 86 10.53 2.38 7.09
N ALA A 87 11.35 1.59 6.38
CA ALA A 87 12.77 1.43 6.70
C ALA A 87 13.53 2.76 6.65
N VAL A 88 13.24 3.64 5.69
CA VAL A 88 13.84 4.99 5.64
C VAL A 88 13.38 5.88 6.81
N MET A 89 12.14 5.72 7.30
CA MET A 89 11.69 6.43 8.51
C MET A 89 12.43 5.95 9.76
N ASP A 90 12.61 4.63 9.88
CA ASP A 90 13.18 3.98 11.06
C ASP A 90 14.71 4.13 11.12
N CYS A 91 15.39 3.83 10.02
CA CYS A 91 16.86 3.87 9.92
C CYS A 91 17.42 5.26 9.61
N GLY A 92 16.59 6.15 9.05
CA GLY A 92 16.99 7.49 8.61
C GLY A 92 17.49 7.54 7.17
N PHE A 93 17.23 8.67 6.51
CA PHE A 93 17.68 8.94 5.14
C PHE A 93 19.20 8.90 5.03
N GLY A 94 19.72 8.25 3.98
CA GLY A 94 21.14 8.05 3.74
C GLY A 94 21.75 6.83 4.43
N ASN A 95 21.04 6.20 5.38
CA ASN A 95 21.49 4.96 6.03
C ASN A 95 21.05 3.72 5.23
N TRP A 96 21.45 3.66 3.96
CA TRP A 96 20.96 2.64 3.02
C TRP A 96 21.37 1.21 3.38
N GLN A 97 22.45 1.05 4.16
CA GLN A 97 22.88 -0.24 4.66
C GLN A 97 21.86 -0.86 5.63
N ASP A 98 21.37 -0.08 6.60
CA ASP A 98 20.38 -0.55 7.56
C ASP A 98 18.98 -0.65 6.91
N VAL A 99 18.67 0.26 5.98
CA VAL A 99 17.44 0.19 5.18
C VAL A 99 17.37 -1.12 4.40
N ALA A 100 18.43 -1.49 3.67
CA ALA A 100 18.48 -2.74 2.93
C ALA A 100 18.39 -3.97 3.86
N TYR A 101 19.02 -3.90 5.03
CA TYR A 101 18.93 -4.96 6.04
C TYR A 101 17.48 -5.16 6.53
N GLN A 102 16.73 -4.07 6.73
CA GLN A 102 15.30 -4.14 7.09
C GLN A 102 14.42 -4.62 5.93
N MET A 103 14.73 -4.20 4.70
CA MET A 103 14.02 -4.61 3.47
C MET A 103 14.13 -6.10 3.19
N ARG A 104 15.32 -6.69 3.38
CA ARG A 104 15.67 -8.10 3.11
C ARG A 104 15.55 -8.58 1.65
N THR A 105 14.82 -7.86 0.80
CA THR A 105 14.58 -8.24 -0.61
C THR A 105 15.40 -7.44 -1.62
N LYS A 106 16.03 -6.34 -1.17
CA LYS A 106 16.77 -5.38 -2.02
C LYS A 106 18.13 -5.03 -1.42
N THR A 107 19.10 -4.74 -2.28
CA THR A 107 20.41 -4.24 -1.85
C THR A 107 20.37 -2.76 -1.51
N LYS A 108 21.42 -2.25 -0.84
CA LYS A 108 21.50 -0.82 -0.50
C LYS A 108 21.54 0.06 -1.74
N GLU A 109 22.23 -0.38 -2.80
CA GLU A 109 22.33 0.35 -4.07
C GLU A 109 20.97 0.41 -4.77
N GLU A 110 20.21 -0.70 -4.75
CA GLU A 110 18.85 -0.76 -5.28
C GLU A 110 17.91 0.17 -4.50
N CYS A 111 17.93 0.11 -3.16
CA CYS A 111 17.13 0.97 -2.29
C CYS A 111 17.42 2.45 -2.51
N GLU A 112 18.70 2.85 -2.52
CA GLU A 112 19.11 4.24 -2.73
C GLU A 112 18.68 4.73 -4.12
N SER A 113 19.02 3.97 -5.16
CA SER A 113 18.72 4.36 -6.54
C SER A 113 17.22 4.52 -6.76
N HIS A 114 16.43 3.55 -6.30
CA HIS A 114 14.98 3.58 -6.42
C HIS A 114 14.38 4.76 -5.63
N TYR A 115 14.82 4.97 -4.39
CA TYR A 115 14.32 6.07 -3.55
C TYR A 115 14.59 7.44 -4.20
N MET A 116 15.83 7.66 -4.62
CA MET A 116 16.24 8.94 -5.22
C MET A 116 15.51 9.18 -6.54
N LYS A 117 15.37 8.15 -7.38
CA LYS A 117 14.67 8.25 -8.66
C LYS A 117 13.18 8.56 -8.48
N ASN A 118 12.47 7.80 -7.65
CA ASN A 118 11.01 7.81 -7.62
C ASN A 118 10.41 8.82 -6.62
N PHE A 119 11.14 9.15 -5.55
CA PHE A 119 10.61 9.98 -4.46
C PHE A 119 11.24 11.38 -4.37
N ILE A 120 12.49 11.53 -4.81
CA ILE A 120 13.24 12.81 -4.73
C ILE A 120 13.28 13.50 -6.10
N ASN A 121 13.75 12.79 -7.12
CA ASN A 121 14.02 13.36 -8.45
C ASN A 121 12.80 13.31 -9.37
N ASN A 122 11.70 12.69 -8.96
CA ASN A 122 10.48 12.62 -9.75
C ASN A 122 9.58 13.84 -9.48
N PRO A 123 9.48 14.80 -10.43
CA PRO A 123 8.65 15.99 -10.26
C PRO A 123 7.15 15.66 -10.18
N LEU A 124 6.71 14.52 -10.74
CA LEU A 124 5.32 14.04 -10.62
C LEU A 124 5.01 13.54 -9.21
N PHE A 125 5.97 12.94 -8.52
CA PHE A 125 5.75 12.53 -7.13
C PHE A 125 5.58 13.75 -6.21
N SER A 126 6.37 14.81 -6.44
CA SER A 126 6.26 16.07 -5.69
C SER A 126 4.97 16.85 -5.98
N SER A 127 4.45 16.81 -7.22
CA SER A 127 3.31 17.63 -7.68
C SER A 127 1.95 16.91 -7.69
N THR A 128 1.90 15.63 -8.05
CA THR A 128 0.65 14.86 -8.24
C THR A 128 0.07 14.36 -6.91
N LEU A 129 0.90 13.88 -5.98
CA LEU A 129 0.43 13.44 -4.64
C LEU A 129 -0.13 14.61 -3.80
N LEU A 130 0.34 15.84 -4.02
CA LEU A 130 -0.24 17.05 -3.40
C LEU A 130 -1.62 17.40 -3.97
N SER A 131 -1.90 16.98 -5.21
CA SER A 131 -3.08 17.36 -5.97
C SER A 131 -4.27 16.40 -5.77
N LEU A 132 -4.04 15.19 -5.26
CA LEU A 132 -5.09 14.22 -4.89
C LEU A 132 -6.03 14.70 -3.76
N ARG A 133 -5.82 15.91 -3.22
CA ARG A 133 -6.84 16.61 -2.42
C ARG A 133 -8.07 17.05 -3.21
N LYS A 134 -8.03 17.10 -4.56
CA LYS A 134 -9.08 17.79 -5.34
C LYS A 134 -10.00 16.92 -6.19
N THR A 135 -9.71 15.64 -6.41
CA THR A 135 -10.57 14.80 -7.27
C THR A 135 -11.31 13.75 -6.46
N LYS A 136 -12.28 14.23 -5.66
CA LYS A 136 -13.50 13.43 -5.39
C LYS A 136 -14.52 13.57 -6.52
N ASP A 137 -14.26 14.44 -7.49
CA ASP A 137 -15.05 14.62 -8.69
C ASP A 137 -14.12 14.85 -9.89
N SER A 138 -14.55 14.37 -11.06
CA SER A 138 -13.95 14.48 -12.39
C SER A 138 -12.91 13.41 -12.79
N ARG A 139 -13.39 12.58 -13.73
CA ARG A 139 -12.66 11.78 -14.72
C ARG A 139 -11.40 12.53 -15.20
N PHE A 140 -10.23 11.93 -15.05
CA PHE A 140 -9.03 12.36 -15.76
C PHE A 140 -8.39 11.19 -16.50
N ALA A 141 -7.86 11.55 -17.66
CA ALA A 141 -7.56 10.73 -18.80
C ALA A 141 -6.28 9.89 -18.65
N GLU A 142 -6.28 8.81 -19.43
CA GLU A 142 -5.17 7.99 -19.93
C GLU A 142 -3.75 8.47 -19.59
N GLY A 143 -3.18 7.74 -18.62
CA GLY A 143 -1.80 7.82 -18.18
C GLY A 143 -1.60 6.76 -17.10
N ALA A 144 -1.87 5.50 -17.47
CA ALA A 144 -1.80 4.26 -16.69
C ALA A 144 -1.48 4.38 -15.18
N ILE A 145 -2.50 4.64 -14.37
CA ILE A 145 -2.51 4.24 -12.96
C ILE A 145 -3.61 3.18 -12.85
N PRO A 146 -3.31 1.91 -12.51
CA PRO A 146 -4.33 0.89 -12.34
C PRO A 146 -5.28 1.34 -11.24
N SER A 147 -6.56 1.56 -11.55
CA SER A 147 -7.58 2.01 -10.61
C SER A 147 -8.08 0.87 -9.70
N ASN A 148 -7.16 0.14 -9.05
CA ASN A 148 -7.52 -0.92 -8.10
C ASN A 148 -7.42 -0.42 -6.65
N VAL A 149 -8.13 -1.05 -5.72
CA VAL A 149 -8.17 -0.60 -4.31
C VAL A 149 -6.79 -0.67 -3.65
N SER A 150 -5.98 -1.68 -4.01
CA SER A 150 -4.61 -1.83 -3.50
C SER A 150 -3.71 -0.66 -3.89
N THR A 151 -3.79 -0.13 -5.13
CA THR A 151 -3.02 1.07 -5.50
C THR A 151 -3.48 2.29 -4.72
N HIS A 152 -4.78 2.46 -4.50
CA HIS A 152 -5.30 3.61 -3.73
C HIS A 152 -4.78 3.61 -2.29
N GLU A 153 -4.72 2.46 -1.63
CA GLU A 153 -4.17 2.35 -0.27
C GLU A 153 -2.66 2.68 -0.23
N VAL A 154 -1.90 2.20 -1.24
CA VAL A 154 -0.50 2.57 -1.42
C VAL A 154 -0.36 4.07 -1.63
N TYR A 155 -1.16 4.69 -2.50
CA TYR A 155 -1.14 6.15 -2.71
C TYR A 155 -1.50 6.93 -1.44
N LEU A 156 -2.47 6.46 -0.66
CA LEU A 156 -2.79 7.07 0.63
C LEU A 156 -1.61 6.98 1.59
N PHE A 157 -0.93 5.83 1.67
CA PHE A 157 0.28 5.66 2.47
C PHE A 157 1.39 6.61 2.02
N LEU A 158 1.70 6.64 0.72
CA LEU A 158 2.67 7.53 0.10
C LEU A 158 2.36 9.01 0.43
N SER A 159 1.09 9.41 0.34
CA SER A 159 0.64 10.78 0.62
C SER A 159 0.82 11.17 2.10
N LYS A 160 0.60 10.22 3.02
CA LYS A 160 0.79 10.41 4.47
C LYS A 160 2.28 10.50 4.81
N TYR A 161 3.10 9.59 4.27
CA TYR A 161 4.55 9.59 4.43
C TYR A 161 5.14 10.94 4.02
N TYR A 162 4.82 11.42 2.82
CA TYR A 162 5.38 12.66 2.30
C TYR A 162 4.96 13.88 3.13
N ARG A 163 3.70 13.93 3.57
CA ARG A 163 3.22 15.02 4.44
C ARG A 163 4.02 15.10 5.75
N ARG A 164 4.36 13.95 6.33
CA ARG A 164 5.11 13.86 7.59
C ARG A 164 6.59 14.22 7.41
N ASN A 165 7.18 13.89 6.27
CA ASN A 165 8.62 14.11 6.01
C ASN A 165 8.95 15.31 5.12
N LYS A 166 7.94 16.09 4.69
CA LYS A 166 8.10 17.28 3.82
C LYS A 166 9.19 18.26 4.30
N HIS A 167 9.39 18.41 5.60
CA HIS A 167 10.39 19.30 6.18
C HIS A 167 11.82 18.73 6.16
N LYS A 168 11.97 17.39 6.14
CA LYS A 168 13.28 16.72 6.03
C LYS A 168 13.80 16.78 4.59
N HIS A 169 12.92 16.61 3.61
CA HIS A 169 13.27 16.68 2.18
C HIS A 169 13.64 18.08 1.68
N LYS A 170 13.25 19.14 2.40
CA LYS A 170 13.56 20.53 2.04
C LYS A 170 14.92 21.03 2.56
N LYS A 171 15.61 20.28 3.42
CA LYS A 171 16.87 20.70 4.06
C LYS A 171 18.13 20.17 3.38
N THR A 172 17.99 19.45 2.27
CA THR A 172 19.09 18.86 1.49
C THR A 172 19.34 19.58 0.15
N HIS A 173 18.96 20.86 0.06
CA HIS A 173 19.37 21.76 -1.01
C HIS A 173 20.27 22.86 -0.46
#